data_AF-A0A7X3VAZ7-F1
#
_entry.id   AF-A0A7X3VAZ7-F1
#
_cell.length_a   1.000
_cell.length_b   1.000
_cell.length_c   1.000
_cell.angle_alpha   90.00
_cell.angle_beta   90.00
_cell.angle_gamma   90.00
#
_symmetry.space_group_name_H-M   'P 1'
#
loop_
_entity.id
_entity.type
_entity.pdbx_description
1 polymer ?
#
loop_
_entity_poly.entity_id
_entity_poly.type
_entity_poly.pdbx_seq_one_letter_code
_entity_poly.pdbx_strand_id
1 'polypeptide(L)'
;LPVLAVAASQATGRTVIRDAAELRVKESDRISATAAGLNALGAKIRETEDGMMIEGGSKLAGAEVESHGDHRIAMSMAVAGLIADGATTVGESEAADVSYPTFWGELDDART
;
A
#
# COMPACT_ATOMS: atom_id res chain seq x y z
N LEU A 1 7.28 -0.25 5.66
CA LEU A 1 6.11 0.45 6.22
C LEU A 1 4.88 0.39 5.30
N PRO A 2 4.97 0.55 3.97
CA PRO A 2 3.80 0.43 3.09
C PRO A 2 2.98 -0.86 3.29
N VAL A 3 3.60 -2.04 3.21
CA VAL A 3 2.90 -3.33 3.45
C VAL A 3 2.38 -3.49 4.89
N LEU A 4 3.02 -2.86 5.88
CA LEU A 4 2.51 -2.86 7.25
C LEU A 4 1.25 -2.00 7.39
N ALA A 5 1.11 -0.94 6.60
CA ALA A 5 -0.11 -0.15 6.55
C ALA A 5 -1.28 -0.94 5.94
N VAL A 6 -1.01 -1.82 4.97
CA VAL A 6 -1.98 -2.79 4.44
C VAL A 6 -2.48 -3.69 5.58
N ALA A 7 -1.57 -4.31 6.33
CA ALA A 7 -1.92 -5.17 7.47
C ALA A 7 -2.70 -4.39 8.56
N ALA A 8 -2.26 -3.18 8.88
CA ALA A 8 -2.91 -2.32 9.87
C ALA A 8 -4.35 -1.94 9.46
N SER A 9 -4.61 -1.76 8.15
CA SER A 9 -5.98 -1.49 7.65
C SER A 9 -6.96 -2.62 7.95
N GLN A 10 -6.45 -3.84 8.15
CA GLN A 10 -7.22 -5.05 8.43
C GLN A 10 -7.24 -5.43 9.93
N ALA A 11 -6.39 -4.82 10.75
CA ALA A 11 -6.33 -5.09 12.18
C ALA A 11 -7.58 -4.59 12.93
N THR A 12 -7.79 -5.05 14.16
CA THR A 12 -8.82 -4.44 15.03
C THR A 12 -8.22 -3.24 15.78
N GLY A 13 -8.93 -2.11 15.77
CA GLY A 13 -8.52 -0.89 16.47
C GLY A 13 -7.69 0.06 15.60
N ARG A 14 -6.89 0.91 16.23
CA ARG A 14 -6.08 1.93 15.57
C ARG A 14 -4.60 1.59 15.66
N THR A 15 -3.89 1.68 14.53
CA THR A 15 -2.42 1.67 14.49
C THR A 15 -1.90 3.08 14.26
N VAL A 16 -0.82 3.45 14.98
CA VAL A 16 -0.16 4.75 14.81
C VAL A 16 1.31 4.50 14.51
N ILE A 17 1.76 4.99 13.35
CA ILE A 17 3.16 5.01 12.94
C ILE A 17 3.68 6.42 13.20
N ARG A 18 4.82 6.52 13.90
CA ARG A 18 5.52 7.77 14.27
C ARG A 18 7.00 7.64 13.98
N ASP A 19 7.73 8.76 14.07
CA ASP A 19 9.19 8.84 13.93
C ASP A 19 9.68 8.29 12.57
N ALA A 20 8.85 8.41 11.53
CA ALA A 20 9.07 7.87 10.20
C ALA A 20 9.15 8.96 9.12
N ALA A 21 9.46 10.21 9.49
CA ALA A 21 9.56 11.36 8.57
C ALA A 21 10.51 11.10 7.39
N GLU A 22 11.52 10.25 7.56
CA GLU A 22 12.46 9.89 6.49
C GLU A 22 11.77 9.21 5.29
N LEU A 23 10.61 8.56 5.51
CA LEU A 23 9.82 7.99 4.41
C LEU A 23 9.38 9.01 3.36
N ARG A 24 9.33 10.30 3.69
CA ARG A 24 8.93 11.35 2.74
C ARG A 24 9.98 11.64 1.67
N VAL A 25 11.23 11.25 1.90
CA VAL A 25 12.38 11.55 1.02
C VAL A 25 13.00 10.30 0.40
N LYS A 26 12.21 9.22 0.32
CA LYS A 26 12.59 7.97 -0.34
C LYS A 26 12.41 8.08 -1.86
N GLU A 27 12.41 6.94 -2.53
CA GLU A 27 12.11 6.83 -3.97
C GLU A 27 10.80 7.56 -4.35
N SER A 28 9.84 7.56 -3.43
CA SER A 28 8.66 8.43 -3.40
C SER A 28 8.47 9.01 -1.99
N ASP A 29 7.52 9.95 -1.83
CA ASP A 29 6.95 10.20 -0.50
C ASP A 29 6.08 9.01 -0.09
N ARG A 30 6.69 8.04 0.58
CA ARG A 30 6.06 6.77 0.95
C ARG A 30 4.94 6.93 1.97
N ILE A 31 4.89 8.03 2.73
CA ILE A 31 3.75 8.30 3.62
C ILE A 31 2.55 8.69 2.76
N SER A 32 2.73 9.71 1.93
CA SER A 32 1.67 10.25 1.08
C SER A 32 1.16 9.21 0.09
N ALA A 33 2.05 8.49 -0.59
CA ALA A 33 1.70 7.43 -1.55
C ALA A 33 0.92 6.28 -0.91
N THR A 34 1.37 5.79 0.25
CA THR A 34 0.69 4.70 0.98
C THR A 34 -0.69 5.12 1.44
N ALA A 35 -0.81 6.32 2.03
CA ALA A 35 -2.08 6.84 2.52
C ALA A 35 -3.07 7.07 1.37
N ALA A 36 -2.63 7.67 0.27
CA ALA A 36 -3.45 7.93 -0.91
C ALA A 36 -3.95 6.62 -1.54
N GLY A 37 -3.06 5.67 -1.82
CA GLY A 37 -3.42 4.39 -2.44
C GLY A 37 -4.39 3.57 -1.59
N LEU A 38 -4.12 3.42 -0.29
CA LEU A 38 -5.02 2.66 0.58
C LEU A 38 -6.35 3.38 0.83
N ASN A 39 -6.37 4.70 0.91
CA ASN A 39 -7.63 5.45 1.02
C ASN A 39 -8.46 5.34 -0.26
N ALA A 40 -7.84 5.29 -1.44
CA ALA A 40 -8.54 5.04 -2.70
C ALA A 40 -9.22 3.66 -2.70
N LEU A 41 -8.60 2.67 -2.05
CA LEU A 41 -9.18 1.35 -1.81
C LEU A 41 -10.20 1.31 -0.66
N GLY A 42 -10.49 2.44 0.00
CA GLY A 42 -11.48 2.53 1.07
C GLY A 42 -10.94 2.34 2.50
N ALA A 43 -9.62 2.29 2.69
CA ALA A 43 -9.03 2.37 4.02
C ALA A 43 -9.28 3.75 4.67
N LYS A 44 -9.03 3.83 5.98
CA LYS A 44 -9.16 5.07 6.76
C LYS A 44 -7.80 5.44 7.33
N ILE A 45 -7.02 6.14 6.54
CA ILE A 45 -5.66 6.57 6.88
C ILE A 45 -5.58 8.08 6.89
N ARG A 46 -5.09 8.64 8.00
CA ARG A 46 -4.70 10.04 8.08
C ARG A 46 -3.18 10.12 8.19
N GLU A 47 -2.55 10.82 7.26
CA GLU A 47 -1.13 11.13 7.33
C GLU A 47 -0.80 12.10 8.48
N THR A 48 0.41 11.98 9.01
CA THR A 48 1.06 12.96 9.89
C THR A 48 2.39 13.36 9.26
N GLU A 49 3.00 14.43 9.73
CA GLU A 49 4.31 14.88 9.22
C GLU A 49 5.37 13.77 9.26
N ASP A 50 5.33 12.91 10.27
CA ASP A 50 6.30 11.86 10.55
C ASP A 50 5.72 10.43 10.44
N GLY A 51 4.54 10.24 9.85
CA GLY A 51 3.92 8.93 9.81
C GLY A 51 2.45 8.92 9.38
N MET A 52 1.66 8.04 10.00
CA MET A 52 0.25 7.85 9.66
C MET A 52 -0.55 7.21 10.81
N MET A 53 -1.82 7.56 10.91
CA MET A 53 -2.82 6.95 11.78
C MET A 53 -3.79 6.14 10.92
N ILE A 54 -3.94 4.85 11.24
CA ILE A 54 -4.72 3.89 10.45
C ILE A 54 -5.82 3.32 11.32
N GLU A 55 -7.08 3.53 10.94
CA GLU A 55 -8.20 2.79 11.51
C GLU A 55 -8.32 1.44 10.81
N GLY A 56 -8.20 0.37 11.59
CA GLY A 56 -8.35 -0.98 11.11
C GLY A 56 -9.80 -1.42 10.92
N GLY A 57 -10.00 -2.62 10.37
CA GLY A 57 -11.30 -3.18 10.04
C GLY A 57 -11.91 -2.62 8.76
N SER A 58 -11.08 -2.06 7.88
CA SER A 58 -11.52 -1.51 6.60
C SER A 58 -11.83 -2.64 5.61
N LYS A 59 -13.03 -2.61 5.01
CA LYS A 59 -13.35 -3.44 3.84
C LYS A 59 -12.82 -2.72 2.60
N LEU A 60 -11.79 -3.28 1.99
CA LEU A 60 -11.21 -2.68 0.80
C LEU A 60 -12.06 -2.99 -0.43
N ALA A 61 -12.14 -2.04 -1.34
CA ALA A 61 -12.77 -2.18 -2.65
C ALA A 61 -11.74 -1.85 -3.75
N GLY A 62 -11.83 -2.55 -4.87
CA GLY A 62 -10.94 -2.38 -6.01
C GLY A 62 -11.02 -0.95 -6.57
N ALA A 63 -9.85 -0.40 -6.92
CA ALA A 63 -9.70 0.93 -7.49
C ALA A 63 -8.44 1.02 -8.36
N GLU A 64 -8.30 2.13 -9.08
CA GLU A 64 -7.03 2.52 -9.69
C GLU A 64 -6.15 3.21 -8.63
N VAL A 65 -4.90 2.77 -8.51
CA VAL A 65 -3.91 3.30 -7.57
C VAL A 65 -2.56 3.47 -8.26
N GLU A 66 -1.74 4.39 -7.79
CA GLU A 66 -0.45 4.71 -8.40
C GLU A 66 0.72 4.21 -7.55
N SER A 67 1.76 3.66 -8.19
CA SER A 67 3.00 3.28 -7.50
C SER A 67 3.97 4.46 -7.32
N HIS A 68 3.82 5.51 -8.14
CA HIS A 68 4.76 6.63 -8.23
C HIS A 68 6.20 6.20 -8.52
N GLY A 69 6.37 5.13 -9.31
CA GLY A 69 7.69 4.55 -9.61
C GLY A 69 8.38 3.86 -8.41
N ASP A 70 7.69 3.71 -7.26
CA ASP A 70 8.27 3.11 -6.06
C ASP A 70 7.89 1.63 -5.93
N HIS A 71 8.91 0.78 -6.01
CA HIS A 71 8.76 -0.68 -5.97
C HIS A 71 7.98 -1.21 -4.76
N ARG A 72 8.07 -0.55 -3.60
CA ARG A 72 7.45 -0.98 -2.35
C ARG A 72 6.01 -0.53 -2.30
N ILE A 73 5.67 0.58 -2.94
CA ILE A 73 4.28 1.01 -3.13
C ILE A 73 3.61 0.05 -4.12
N ALA A 74 4.23 -0.22 -5.27
CA ALA A 74 3.71 -1.18 -6.27
C ALA A 74 3.37 -2.54 -5.64
N MET A 75 4.34 -3.17 -4.98
CA MET A 75 4.14 -4.46 -4.31
C MET A 75 3.09 -4.40 -3.20
N SER A 76 3.03 -3.30 -2.43
CA SER A 76 2.05 -3.18 -1.34
C SER A 76 0.63 -2.98 -1.86
N MET A 77 0.45 -2.21 -2.94
CA MET A 77 -0.85 -2.02 -3.59
C MET A 77 -1.34 -3.32 -4.23
N ALA A 78 -0.42 -4.11 -4.81
CA ALA A 78 -0.75 -5.44 -5.33
C ALA A 78 -1.29 -6.37 -4.23
N VAL A 79 -0.61 -6.42 -3.07
CA VAL A 79 -1.07 -7.20 -1.91
C VAL A 79 -2.41 -6.68 -1.38
N ALA A 80 -2.61 -5.36 -1.33
CA ALA A 80 -3.90 -4.78 -0.95
C ALA A 80 -5.03 -5.17 -1.93
N GLY A 81 -4.73 -5.25 -3.23
CA GLY A 81 -5.66 -5.71 -4.25
C GLY A 81 -6.08 -7.17 -4.12
N LEU A 82 -5.29 -8.03 -3.46
CA LEU A 82 -5.68 -9.43 -3.19
C LEU A 82 -6.83 -9.55 -2.18
N ILE A 83 -6.97 -8.58 -1.28
CA ILE A 83 -7.99 -8.58 -0.21
C ILE A 83 -9.12 -7.58 -0.47
N ALA A 84 -9.04 -6.82 -1.57
CA ALA A 84 -10.07 -5.89 -1.98
C ALA A 84 -11.19 -6.60 -2.75
N ASP A 85 -12.42 -6.15 -2.56
CA ASP A 85 -13.56 -6.59 -3.36
C ASP A 85 -13.56 -5.88 -4.73
N GLY A 86 -13.46 -6.64 -5.81
CA GLY A 86 -13.36 -6.11 -7.17
C GLY A 86 -11.92 -6.03 -7.70
N ALA A 87 -11.74 -5.33 -8.82
CA ALA A 87 -10.46 -5.22 -9.50
C ALA A 87 -9.66 -4.00 -9.02
N THR A 88 -8.40 -4.22 -8.66
CA THR A 88 -7.43 -3.15 -8.39
C THR A 88 -6.41 -3.08 -9.52
N THR A 89 -6.24 -1.90 -10.10
CA THR A 89 -5.21 -1.62 -11.13
C THR A 89 -4.11 -0.78 -10.50
N VAL A 90 -2.86 -1.26 -10.57
CA VAL A 90 -1.69 -0.55 -10.05
C VAL A 90 -0.95 0.11 -11.23
N GLY A 91 -0.96 1.44 -11.29
CA GLY A 91 -0.17 2.23 -12.24
C GLY A 91 1.33 2.13 -11.97
N GLU A 92 2.13 2.19 -13.03
CA GLU A 92 3.60 2.02 -12.99
C GLU A 92 4.02 0.74 -12.23
N SER A 93 3.29 -0.36 -12.47
CA SER A 93 3.48 -1.65 -11.78
C SER A 93 4.86 -2.29 -12.02
N GLU A 94 5.51 -1.96 -13.14
CA GLU A 94 6.87 -2.38 -13.49
C GLU A 94 7.92 -1.91 -12.48
N ALA A 95 7.61 -0.91 -11.64
CA ALA A 95 8.49 -0.48 -10.57
C ALA A 95 8.89 -1.63 -9.63
N ALA A 96 8.03 -2.64 -9.43
CA ALA A 96 8.33 -3.82 -8.62
C ALA A 96 9.62 -4.53 -9.08
N ASP A 97 9.89 -4.55 -10.39
CA ASP A 97 11.01 -5.26 -11.01
C ASP A 97 12.37 -4.72 -10.57
N VAL A 98 12.43 -3.46 -10.10
CA VAL A 98 13.65 -2.85 -9.56
C VAL A 98 14.24 -3.65 -8.41
N SER A 99 13.41 -4.27 -7.57
CA SER A 99 13.86 -5.08 -6.44
C SER A 99 13.44 -6.53 -6.48
N TYR A 100 12.36 -6.86 -7.22
CA TYR A 100 11.78 -8.19 -7.22
C TYR A 100 11.19 -8.54 -8.59
N PRO A 101 12.04 -8.87 -9.59
CA PRO A 101 11.60 -9.14 -10.97
C PRO A 101 10.58 -10.27 -11.13
N THR A 102 10.53 -11.24 -10.21
CA THR A 102 9.60 -12.37 -10.26
C THR A 102 8.33 -12.14 -9.43
N PHE A 103 8.17 -10.96 -8.83
CA PHE A 103 7.08 -10.66 -7.89
C PHE A 103 5.69 -10.98 -8.45
N TRP A 104 5.40 -10.53 -9.67
CA TRP A 104 4.07 -10.71 -10.27
C TRP A 104 3.74 -12.19 -10.56
N GLY A 105 4.73 -12.97 -10.98
CA GLY A 105 4.56 -14.41 -11.19
C GLY A 105 4.29 -15.14 -9.87
N GLU A 106 5.09 -14.85 -8.84
CA GLU A 106 4.93 -15.48 -7.53
C GLU A 106 3.64 -15.03 -6.82
N LEU A 107 3.19 -13.80 -7.04
CA LEU A 107 1.91 -13.32 -6.54
C LEU A 107 0.73 -14.05 -7.19
N ASP A 108 0.81 -14.35 -8.49
CA ASP A 108 -0.22 -15.12 -9.21
C ASP A 108 -0.27 -16.57 -8.73
N ASP A 109 0.90 -17.21 -8.57
CA ASP A 109 1.02 -18.56 -8.00
C ASP A 109 0.41 -18.68 -6.59
N ALA A 110 0.45 -17.60 -5.80
CA ALA A 110 -0.13 -17.56 -4.46
C ALA A 110 -1.66 -17.40 -4.43
N ARG A 111 -2.32 -17.15 -5.57
CA ARG A 111 -3.79 -17.04 -5.68
C ARG A 111 -4.49 -18.38 -5.91
N THR A 112 -3.74 -19.39 -6.36
CA THR A 112 -4.20 -20.77 -6.59
C THR A 112 -4.27 -21.59 -5.31
#